data_AF-A0A7J6E4V8-F1
#
_entry.id   AF-A0A7J6E4V8-F1
#
_cell.length_a   1.000
_cell.length_b   1.000
_cell.length_c   1.000
_cell.angle_alpha   90.00
_cell.angle_beta   90.00
_cell.angle_gamma   90.00
#
_symmetry.space_group_name_H-M   'P 1'
#
loop_
_entity.id
_entity.type
_entity.pdbx_description
1 polymer ?
#
loop_
_entity_poly.entity_id
_entity_poly.type
_entity_poly.pdbx_seq_one_letter_code
_entity_poly.pdbx_strand_id
1 'polypeptide(L)'
;MLGRAVTASLSISVTSPNPLSKSFFGKTTNTHLSSSSENPFFTLSTLSWNISRRSSSRSSRMEKSFTTRASAQPLTNADELIDSVETFIFDCDGVIWKGDKLIDGVPETLDLLRSKGKRLVFVTNNSTKSRKQYGKKFETLGLSVSEEEIFASSFAAAAYLKSINFPKDKKVTSAKKQFIKSHMLVYVIGEDGILKELELAGIQYLGGPADGDKKIELKPGFLMEHDKDIGAVVVGFDRYFNYYKIQYGTLCIRENPGCLFIATNRDAVTHLTDAQEWAEAQLSKNLDRQSKSYARKA
;
A
#
# COMPACT_ATOMS: atom_id res chain seq x y z
N MET A 1 21.05 22.65 -14.79
CA MET A 1 20.49 21.85 -15.90
C MET A 1 19.42 20.93 -15.33
N LEU A 2 18.15 21.21 -15.58
CA LEU A 2 17.05 20.28 -15.24
C LEU A 2 16.93 19.29 -16.39
N GLY A 3 17.37 18.04 -16.18
CA GLY A 3 17.21 16.96 -17.16
C GLY A 3 15.73 16.58 -17.33
N ARG A 4 15.34 16.23 -18.55
CA ARG A 4 13.99 15.73 -18.87
C ARG A 4 13.91 14.26 -18.47
N ALA A 5 12.99 13.94 -17.55
CA ALA A 5 12.68 12.58 -17.13
C ALA A 5 11.29 12.18 -17.67
N VAL A 6 11.16 10.95 -18.16
CA VAL A 6 9.88 10.36 -18.56
C VAL A 6 9.62 9.14 -17.67
N THR A 7 8.43 9.08 -17.08
CA THR A 7 7.93 7.90 -16.37
C THR A 7 7.22 7.01 -17.37
N ALA A 8 7.71 5.80 -17.59
CA ALA A 8 7.05 4.82 -18.45
C ALA A 8 6.31 3.81 -17.58
N SER A 9 4.98 3.78 -17.68
CA SER A 9 4.16 2.65 -17.23
C SER A 9 3.80 1.85 -18.47
N LEU A 10 4.53 0.77 -18.73
CA LEU A 10 4.25 -0.16 -19.83
C LEU A 10 3.32 -1.26 -19.31
N SER A 11 2.02 -1.14 -19.60
CA SER A 11 1.06 -2.23 -19.40
C SER A 11 1.07 -3.14 -20.63
N ILE A 12 1.79 -4.27 -20.57
CA ILE A 12 1.75 -5.30 -21.63
C ILE A 12 0.50 -6.16 -21.41
N SER A 13 -0.48 -6.01 -22.29
CA SER A 13 -1.66 -6.89 -22.34
C SER A 13 -1.36 -8.07 -23.26
N VAL A 14 -1.16 -9.26 -22.69
CA VAL A 14 -1.06 -10.50 -23.48
C VAL A 14 -2.48 -11.01 -23.73
N THR A 15 -2.97 -10.88 -24.96
CA THR A 15 -4.21 -11.54 -25.40
C THR A 15 -3.91 -13.01 -25.69
N SER A 16 -4.41 -13.91 -24.84
CA SER A 16 -4.47 -15.35 -25.17
C SER A 16 -5.66 -15.62 -26.10
N PRO A 17 -5.53 -16.48 -27.13
CA PRO A 17 -6.64 -16.84 -28.01
C PRO A 17 -7.67 -17.74 -27.29
N ASN A 18 -8.94 -17.49 -27.57
CA ASN A 18 -10.12 -18.24 -27.11
C ASN A 18 -9.97 -19.77 -27.25
N PRO A 19 -10.39 -20.56 -26.24
CA PRO A 19 -10.87 -21.90 -26.47
C PRO A 19 -12.38 -21.91 -26.67
N LEU A 20 -12.76 -22.65 -27.71
CA LEU A 20 -14.11 -22.90 -28.19
C LEU A 20 -15.05 -23.53 -27.15
N SER A 21 -16.34 -23.23 -27.35
CA SER A 21 -17.54 -23.76 -26.73
C SER A 21 -17.57 -25.28 -26.50
N LYS A 22 -18.08 -25.71 -25.34
CA LYS A 22 -18.89 -26.93 -25.22
C LYS A 22 -20.11 -26.69 -24.32
N SER A 23 -21.27 -26.82 -24.96
CA SER A 23 -22.60 -26.91 -24.37
C SER A 23 -22.79 -28.20 -23.58
N PHE A 24 -23.46 -28.14 -22.43
CA PHE A 24 -24.16 -29.30 -21.87
C PHE A 24 -25.54 -28.88 -21.33
N PHE A 25 -26.56 -29.59 -21.83
CA PHE A 25 -27.98 -29.46 -21.53
C PHE A 25 -28.34 -30.19 -20.22
N GLY A 26 -29.30 -29.66 -19.47
CA GLY A 26 -30.03 -30.38 -18.41
C GLY A 26 -31.27 -29.60 -17.98
N LYS A 27 -32.34 -29.62 -18.77
CA LYS A 27 -33.67 -30.24 -18.49
C LYS A 27 -34.25 -30.02 -17.08
N THR A 28 -35.35 -29.26 -17.09
CA THR A 28 -36.39 -29.06 -16.09
C THR A 28 -37.25 -30.30 -15.88
N THR A 29 -37.69 -30.55 -14.64
CA THR A 29 -38.98 -31.20 -14.32
C THR A 29 -39.51 -30.74 -12.95
N ASN A 30 -40.79 -30.35 -12.92
CA ASN A 30 -41.62 -30.11 -11.74
C ASN A 30 -42.09 -31.42 -11.09
N THR A 31 -42.29 -31.43 -9.77
CA THR A 31 -43.34 -32.20 -9.07
C THR A 31 -43.72 -31.52 -7.73
N HIS A 32 -44.89 -31.89 -7.22
CA HIS A 32 -45.83 -31.16 -6.35
C HIS A 32 -46.05 -31.88 -4.99
N LEU A 33 -46.75 -31.20 -4.05
CA LEU A 33 -47.37 -31.66 -2.76
C LEU A 33 -46.45 -31.84 -1.52
N SER A 34 -46.82 -31.55 -0.26
CA SER A 34 -48.03 -31.03 0.43
C SER A 34 -47.75 -30.78 1.94
N SER A 35 -48.50 -29.85 2.58
CA SER A 35 -49.02 -29.81 3.99
C SER A 35 -48.11 -30.14 5.20
N SER A 36 -48.19 -29.62 6.44
CA SER A 36 -48.96 -28.62 7.21
C SER A 36 -48.60 -28.84 8.70
N SER A 37 -48.53 -27.80 9.55
CA SER A 37 -48.84 -27.76 11.02
C SER A 37 -48.11 -26.56 11.67
N GLU A 38 -48.81 -25.46 11.95
CA GLU A 38 -49.56 -25.11 13.18
C GLU A 38 -48.72 -24.34 14.23
N ASN A 39 -49.10 -23.06 14.41
CA ASN A 39 -48.80 -22.19 15.55
C ASN A 39 -49.78 -22.47 16.70
N PRO A 40 -49.50 -22.00 17.94
CA PRO A 40 -50.46 -21.02 18.52
C PRO A 40 -49.88 -19.89 19.42
N PHE A 41 -50.52 -18.70 19.28
CA PHE A 41 -50.88 -17.60 20.23
C PHE A 41 -49.80 -16.88 21.08
N PHE A 42 -49.77 -15.54 21.25
CA PHE A 42 -50.85 -14.57 21.55
C PHE A 42 -50.66 -13.15 20.93
N THR A 43 -51.81 -12.48 20.74
CA THR A 43 -52.16 -11.09 20.37
C THR A 43 -51.86 -10.06 21.50
N LEU A 44 -51.99 -8.72 21.44
CA LEU A 44 -52.29 -7.62 20.50
C LEU A 44 -51.89 -6.32 21.27
N SER A 45 -51.36 -5.29 20.62
CA SER A 45 -51.92 -3.92 20.72
C SER A 45 -51.16 -2.94 19.84
N THR A 46 -51.95 -2.18 19.12
CA THR A 46 -51.61 -1.16 18.13
C THR A 46 -51.35 0.19 18.81
N LEU A 47 -50.35 0.91 18.32
CA LEU A 47 -50.30 2.37 18.42
C LEU A 47 -49.69 2.91 17.13
N SER A 48 -50.58 3.34 16.23
CA SER A 48 -50.23 4.08 15.01
C SER A 48 -49.85 5.51 15.38
N TRP A 49 -48.68 5.95 14.93
CA TRP A 49 -48.35 7.36 14.75
C TRP A 49 -47.97 7.60 13.29
N ASN A 50 -48.90 8.22 12.57
CA ASN A 50 -48.68 8.75 11.22
C ASN A 50 -47.80 10.00 11.31
N ILE A 51 -46.61 9.96 10.71
CA ILE A 51 -45.85 11.16 10.36
C ILE A 51 -45.72 11.22 8.84
N SER A 52 -46.35 12.24 8.29
CA SER A 52 -46.42 12.59 6.88
C SER A 52 -45.02 12.72 6.25
N ARG A 53 -44.74 11.91 5.22
CA ARG A 53 -43.55 12.06 4.38
C ARG A 53 -43.74 13.27 3.47
N ARG A 54 -43.08 14.38 3.82
CA ARG A 54 -42.88 15.51 2.92
C ARG A 54 -41.84 15.12 1.87
N SER A 55 -42.27 14.89 0.63
CA SER A 55 -41.38 14.70 -0.51
C SER A 55 -40.64 16.01 -0.79
N SER A 56 -39.32 15.97 -0.71
CA SER A 56 -38.46 16.98 -1.34
C SER A 56 -37.59 16.26 -2.35
N SER A 57 -37.96 16.40 -3.62
CA SER A 57 -37.18 15.93 -4.75
C SER A 57 -35.92 16.79 -4.88
N ARG A 58 -34.83 16.38 -4.24
CA ARG A 58 -33.49 16.81 -4.63
C ARG A 58 -32.92 15.73 -5.54
N SER A 59 -33.04 15.97 -6.84
CA SER A 59 -32.30 15.26 -7.87
C SER A 59 -30.81 15.46 -7.61
N SER A 60 -30.18 14.52 -6.91
CA SER A 60 -28.73 14.47 -6.80
C SER A 60 -28.20 13.95 -8.13
N ARG A 61 -27.83 14.89 -9.00
CA ARG A 61 -27.02 14.63 -10.19
C ARG A 61 -25.76 13.90 -9.73
N MET A 62 -25.72 12.58 -9.89
CA MET A 62 -24.47 11.82 -9.80
C MET A 62 -23.58 12.34 -10.92
N GLU A 63 -22.69 13.27 -10.60
CA GLU A 63 -21.49 13.49 -11.41
C GLU A 63 -20.69 12.19 -11.37
N LYS A 64 -20.92 11.36 -12.39
CA LYS A 64 -19.98 10.30 -12.76
C LYS A 64 -18.71 11.02 -13.21
N SER A 65 -17.81 11.26 -12.26
CA SER A 65 -16.42 11.55 -12.55
C SER A 65 -15.84 10.30 -13.20
N PHE A 66 -16.00 10.18 -14.52
CA PHE A 66 -15.25 9.23 -15.31
C PHE A 66 -13.78 9.65 -15.22
N THR A 67 -13.01 8.94 -14.40
CA THR A 67 -11.56 8.97 -14.47
C THR A 67 -11.20 8.46 -15.86
N THR A 68 -10.88 9.35 -16.79
CA THR A 68 -10.23 8.98 -18.05
C THR A 68 -8.95 8.26 -17.67
N ARG A 69 -8.93 6.92 -17.81
CA ARG A 69 -7.67 6.19 -17.80
C ARG A 69 -6.85 6.79 -18.92
N ALA A 70 -5.68 7.32 -18.61
CA ALA A 70 -4.75 7.75 -19.63
C ALA A 70 -4.51 6.56 -20.56
N SER A 71 -4.94 6.69 -21.81
CA SER A 71 -4.61 5.73 -22.86
C SER A 71 -3.20 6.07 -23.30
N ALA A 72 -2.23 5.24 -22.91
CA ALA A 72 -0.90 5.29 -23.49
C ALA A 72 -1.05 5.05 -25.00
N GLN A 73 -0.56 5.98 -25.81
CA GLN A 73 -0.49 5.77 -27.25
C GLN A 73 0.66 4.79 -27.54
N PRO A 74 0.49 3.84 -28.47
CA PRO A 74 1.59 2.98 -28.89
C PRO A 74 2.78 3.82 -29.34
N LEU A 75 3.97 3.43 -28.90
CA LEU A 75 5.22 4.09 -29.30
C LEU A 75 5.46 3.81 -30.78
N THR A 76 5.41 4.85 -31.62
CA THR A 76 5.60 4.73 -33.07
C THR A 76 7.06 4.86 -33.48
N ASN A 77 7.88 5.55 -32.69
CA ASN A 77 9.31 5.75 -32.94
C ASN A 77 10.09 5.67 -31.62
N ALA A 78 10.78 4.53 -31.41
CA ALA A 78 11.53 4.30 -30.19
C ALA A 78 12.80 5.14 -30.10
N ASP A 79 13.53 5.32 -31.21
CA ASP A 79 14.77 6.08 -31.23
C ASP A 79 14.54 7.56 -30.87
N GLU A 80 13.47 8.15 -31.39
CA GLU A 80 13.11 9.54 -31.05
C GLU A 80 12.84 9.71 -29.55
N LEU A 81 12.10 8.78 -28.93
CA LEU A 81 11.87 8.82 -27.48
C LEU A 81 13.19 8.71 -26.73
N ILE A 82 14.01 7.72 -27.09
CA ILE A 82 15.29 7.45 -26.43
C ILE A 82 16.18 8.69 -26.52
N ASP A 83 16.31 9.29 -27.69
CA ASP A 83 17.16 10.46 -27.93
C ASP A 83 16.64 11.71 -27.21
N SER A 84 15.32 11.83 -27.03
CA SER A 84 14.68 12.99 -26.38
C SER A 84 14.86 13.05 -24.86
N VAL A 85 15.33 11.98 -24.22
CA VAL A 85 15.45 11.87 -22.75
C VAL A 85 16.85 11.46 -22.30
N GLU A 86 17.20 11.85 -21.09
CA GLU A 86 18.48 11.49 -20.45
C GLU A 86 18.34 10.31 -19.48
N THR A 87 17.12 10.07 -18.98
CA THR A 87 16.89 9.16 -17.86
C THR A 87 15.57 8.43 -18.04
N PHE A 88 15.61 7.10 -17.86
CA PHE A 88 14.46 6.23 -17.82
C PHE A 88 14.17 5.81 -16.39
N ILE A 89 12.91 5.96 -15.99
CA ILE A 89 12.42 5.52 -14.69
C ILE A 89 11.47 4.35 -14.93
N PHE A 90 11.85 3.18 -14.43
CA PHE A 90 11.09 1.93 -14.56
C PHE A 90 10.38 1.60 -13.26
N ASP A 91 9.10 1.25 -13.37
CA ASP A 91 8.49 0.40 -12.35
C ASP A 91 9.14 -1.00 -12.38
N CYS A 92 8.93 -1.80 -11.34
CA CYS A 92 9.54 -3.11 -11.18
C CYS A 92 8.54 -4.26 -11.37
N ASP A 93 7.56 -4.39 -10.46
CA ASP A 93 6.60 -5.49 -10.46
C ASP A 93 5.62 -5.32 -11.64
N GLY A 94 5.63 -6.26 -12.58
CA GLY A 94 4.85 -6.21 -13.81
C GLY A 94 5.54 -5.49 -14.99
N VAL A 95 6.74 -4.92 -14.79
CA VAL A 95 7.53 -4.24 -15.82
C VAL A 95 8.90 -4.89 -16.04
N ILE A 96 9.68 -5.08 -14.98
CA ILE A 96 10.96 -5.79 -15.04
C ILE A 96 10.75 -7.30 -14.84
N TRP A 97 9.85 -7.67 -13.92
CA TRP A 97 9.60 -9.06 -13.57
C TRP A 97 8.13 -9.31 -13.21
N LYS A 98 7.75 -10.59 -13.16
CA LYS A 98 6.56 -11.09 -12.46
C LYS A 98 7.00 -12.15 -11.46
N GLY A 99 6.84 -11.89 -10.16
CA GLY A 99 7.45 -12.71 -9.11
C GLY A 99 8.97 -12.78 -9.27
N ASP A 100 9.50 -13.98 -9.49
CA ASP A 100 10.94 -14.25 -9.66
C ASP A 100 11.34 -14.56 -11.11
N LYS A 101 10.50 -14.18 -12.08
CA LYS A 101 10.80 -14.33 -13.51
C LYS A 101 10.88 -12.97 -14.19
N LEU A 102 11.95 -12.75 -14.96
CA LEU A 102 12.06 -11.56 -15.82
C LEU A 102 10.99 -11.57 -16.91
N ILE A 103 10.54 -10.38 -17.28
CA ILE A 103 9.72 -10.17 -18.47
C ILE A 103 10.64 -10.23 -19.70
N ASP A 104 10.15 -10.88 -20.76
CA ASP A 104 10.92 -11.08 -21.99
C ASP A 104 11.34 -9.73 -22.61
N GLY A 105 12.60 -9.63 -23.04
CA GLY A 105 13.17 -8.41 -23.63
C GLY A 105 13.72 -7.39 -22.63
N VAL A 106 13.55 -7.60 -21.32
CA VAL A 106 14.05 -6.68 -20.29
C VAL A 106 15.57 -6.55 -20.30
N PRO A 107 16.37 -7.64 -20.24
CA PRO A 107 17.84 -7.52 -20.27
C PRO A 107 18.33 -6.72 -21.49
N GLU A 108 17.83 -7.07 -22.68
CA GLU A 108 18.21 -6.46 -23.95
C GLU A 108 17.84 -4.97 -23.98
N THR A 109 16.68 -4.61 -23.44
CA THR A 109 16.22 -3.22 -23.35
C THR A 109 17.10 -2.40 -22.42
N LEU A 110 17.43 -2.91 -21.24
CA LEU A 110 18.26 -2.19 -20.28
C LEU A 110 19.70 -1.99 -20.82
N ASP A 111 20.25 -3.01 -21.47
CA ASP A 111 21.58 -2.95 -22.10
C ASP A 111 21.61 -1.96 -23.27
N LEU A 112 20.57 -1.97 -24.12
CA LEU A 112 20.43 -0.98 -25.19
C LEU A 112 20.43 0.45 -24.65
N LEU A 113 19.62 0.72 -23.63
CA LEU A 113 19.52 2.07 -23.05
C LEU A 113 20.85 2.50 -22.40
N ARG A 114 21.52 1.60 -21.69
CA ARG A 114 22.86 1.86 -21.13
C ARG A 114 23.89 2.12 -22.21
N SER A 115 23.87 1.36 -23.30
CA SER A 115 24.79 1.55 -24.45
C SER A 115 24.60 2.91 -25.12
N LYS A 116 23.39 3.47 -25.07
CA LYS A 116 23.05 4.84 -25.52
C LYS A 116 23.29 5.91 -24.44
N GLY A 117 24.02 5.58 -23.36
CA GLY A 117 24.40 6.50 -22.30
C GLY A 117 23.23 6.98 -21.43
N LYS A 118 22.10 6.26 -21.42
CA LYS A 118 20.93 6.63 -20.62
C LYS A 118 21.11 6.20 -19.17
N ARG A 119 20.70 7.06 -18.24
CA ARG A 119 20.61 6.70 -16.82
C ARG A 119 19.34 5.92 -16.56
N LEU A 120 19.41 4.86 -15.76
CA LEU A 120 18.27 4.05 -15.39
C LEU A 120 17.98 4.23 -13.89
N VAL A 121 16.71 4.29 -13.53
CA VAL A 121 16.24 4.31 -12.14
C VAL A 121 15.08 3.34 -12.01
N PHE A 122 15.09 2.51 -10.99
CA PHE A 122 14.09 1.49 -10.72
C PHE A 122 13.27 1.89 -9.49
N VAL A 123 12.01 2.24 -9.69
CA VAL A 123 11.11 2.73 -8.65
C VAL A 123 10.08 1.65 -8.36
N THR A 124 9.87 1.30 -7.09
CA THR A 124 8.85 0.30 -6.73
C THR A 124 8.07 0.73 -5.50
N ASN A 125 6.75 0.54 -5.56
CA ASN A 125 5.86 0.74 -4.42
C ASN A 125 5.96 -0.38 -3.39
N ASN A 126 6.63 -1.49 -3.71
CA ASN A 126 6.75 -2.63 -2.83
C ASN A 126 7.77 -2.37 -1.71
N SER A 127 7.28 -2.31 -0.47
CA SER A 127 8.11 -2.01 0.71
C SER A 127 8.67 -3.27 1.39
N THR A 128 8.50 -4.47 0.80
CA THR A 128 8.91 -5.72 1.46
C THR A 128 10.41 -5.89 1.59
N LYS A 129 11.18 -5.21 0.74
CA LYS A 129 12.64 -5.31 0.65
C LYS A 129 13.26 -3.92 0.76
N SER A 130 14.45 -3.86 1.35
CA SER A 130 15.35 -2.70 1.27
C SER A 130 15.98 -2.63 -0.12
N ARG A 131 16.61 -1.50 -0.46
CA ARG A 131 17.36 -1.33 -1.71
C ARG A 131 18.44 -2.40 -1.87
N LYS A 132 19.19 -2.71 -0.80
CA LYS A 132 20.17 -3.80 -0.78
C LYS A 132 19.56 -5.17 -1.10
N GLN A 133 18.37 -5.46 -0.56
CA GLN A 133 17.66 -6.71 -0.87
C GLN A 133 17.13 -6.73 -2.31
N TYR A 134 16.70 -5.59 -2.85
CA TYR A 134 16.36 -5.49 -4.26
C TYR A 134 17.58 -5.64 -5.17
N GLY A 135 18.73 -5.07 -4.82
CA GLY A 135 19.98 -5.26 -5.55
C GLY A 135 20.31 -6.75 -5.70
N LYS A 136 20.21 -7.52 -4.61
CA LYS A 136 20.35 -8.99 -4.66
C LYS A 136 19.31 -9.68 -5.54
N LYS A 137 18.07 -9.17 -5.58
CA LYS A 137 17.03 -9.71 -6.47
C LYS A 137 17.39 -9.47 -7.94
N PHE A 138 17.77 -8.25 -8.30
CA PHE A 138 18.26 -7.93 -9.64
C PHE A 138 19.44 -8.84 -10.04
N GLU A 139 20.43 -9.00 -9.15
CA GLU A 139 21.58 -9.86 -9.36
C GLU A 139 21.17 -11.33 -9.59
N THR A 140 20.26 -11.85 -8.78
CA THR A 140 19.74 -13.23 -8.94
C THR A 140 19.03 -13.44 -10.28
N LEU A 141 18.40 -12.38 -10.80
CA LEU A 141 17.75 -12.38 -12.11
C LEU A 141 18.72 -12.12 -13.27
N GLY A 142 20.03 -12.00 -13.01
CA GLY A 142 21.05 -11.77 -14.02
C GLY A 142 21.19 -10.31 -14.46
N LEU A 143 20.64 -9.36 -13.70
CA LEU A 143 20.72 -7.93 -13.99
C LEU A 143 21.72 -7.25 -13.04
N SER A 144 22.68 -6.51 -13.62
CA SER A 144 23.58 -5.67 -12.82
C SER A 144 22.92 -4.32 -12.55
N VAL A 145 22.48 -4.09 -11.31
CA VAL A 145 21.85 -2.84 -10.85
C VAL A 145 22.44 -2.46 -9.50
N SER A 146 22.95 -1.24 -9.39
CA SER A 146 23.48 -0.67 -8.16
C SER A 146 22.36 -0.24 -7.20
N GLU A 147 22.65 -0.17 -5.89
CA GLU A 147 21.66 0.22 -4.89
C GLU A 147 21.19 1.68 -5.09
N GLU A 148 22.03 2.52 -5.66
CA GLU A 148 21.77 3.93 -5.99
C GLU A 148 20.78 4.10 -7.14
N GLU A 149 20.63 3.09 -8.01
CA GLU A 149 19.63 3.06 -9.07
C GLU A 149 18.24 2.67 -8.54
N ILE A 150 18.10 2.23 -7.27
CA ILE A 150 16.86 1.67 -6.73
C ILE A 150 16.17 2.66 -5.78
N PHE A 151 14.90 2.94 -6.06
CA PHE A 151 14.03 3.77 -5.23
C PHE A 151 12.78 2.99 -4.80
N ALA A 152 12.93 2.20 -3.75
CA ALA A 152 11.83 1.45 -3.15
C ALA A 152 11.02 2.33 -2.16
N SER A 153 9.74 2.04 -2.00
CA SER A 153 8.87 2.75 -1.04
C SER A 153 9.30 2.56 0.43
N SER A 154 9.98 1.44 0.75
CA SER A 154 10.66 1.23 2.03
C SER A 154 11.74 2.29 2.29
N PHE A 155 12.58 2.57 1.29
CA PHE A 155 13.57 3.64 1.34
C PHE A 155 12.90 5.02 1.38
N ALA A 156 11.86 5.24 0.57
CA ALA A 156 11.14 6.50 0.53
C ALA A 156 10.57 6.90 1.90
N ALA A 157 10.04 5.94 2.67
CA ALA A 157 9.54 6.19 4.03
C ALA A 157 10.66 6.65 4.98
N ALA A 158 11.81 5.96 4.98
CA ALA A 158 12.97 6.34 5.80
C ALA A 158 13.57 7.69 5.36
N ALA A 159 13.66 7.92 4.05
CA ALA A 159 14.13 9.18 3.48
C ALA A 159 13.20 10.35 3.82
N TYR A 160 11.88 10.14 3.80
CA TYR A 160 10.89 11.13 4.20
C TYR A 160 11.01 11.48 5.68
N LEU A 161 11.10 10.49 6.57
CA LEU A 161 11.33 10.74 8.00
C LEU A 161 12.63 11.54 8.21
N LYS A 162 13.69 11.19 7.50
CA LYS A 162 14.96 11.95 7.54
C LYS A 162 14.80 13.39 7.04
N SER A 163 14.01 13.63 5.99
CA SER A 163 13.86 14.96 5.38
C SER A 163 13.06 15.94 6.25
N ILE A 164 12.12 15.42 7.06
CA ILE A 164 11.38 16.22 8.04
C ILE A 164 12.14 16.37 9.37
N ASN A 165 13.42 15.98 9.41
CA ASN A 165 14.24 15.94 10.62
C ASN A 165 13.58 15.13 11.75
N PHE A 166 12.94 14.00 11.41
CA PHE A 166 12.40 13.09 12.41
C PHE A 166 13.52 12.72 13.38
N PRO A 167 13.34 12.96 14.69
CA PRO A 167 14.51 13.13 15.52
C PRO A 167 15.14 11.77 15.80
N LYS A 168 16.46 11.75 15.73
CA LYS A 168 17.28 10.55 15.90
C LYS A 168 17.81 10.58 17.31
N ASP A 169 17.71 9.46 18.00
CA ASP A 169 18.20 9.32 19.36
C ASP A 169 19.72 9.60 19.39
N LYS A 170 20.08 10.84 19.69
CA LYS A 170 21.39 11.15 20.24
C LYS A 170 21.18 11.02 21.74
N LYS A 171 21.81 10.02 22.36
CA LYS A 171 22.14 10.07 23.79
C LYS A 171 22.62 11.48 24.10
N VAL A 172 21.77 12.31 24.70
CA VAL A 172 22.17 13.63 25.18
C VAL A 172 22.90 13.38 26.49
N THR A 173 24.18 13.02 26.38
CA THR A 173 25.17 13.31 27.41
C THR A 173 25.42 14.80 27.40
N SER A 174 24.51 15.59 27.95
CA SER A 174 24.78 16.97 28.37
C SER A 174 23.75 17.41 29.40
N ALA A 175 24.22 17.49 30.63
CA ALA A 175 23.53 18.14 31.73
C ALA A 175 23.17 19.58 31.32
N LYS A 176 21.91 19.96 31.57
CA LYS A 176 21.26 21.25 31.25
C LYS A 176 20.86 21.43 29.77
N LYS A 177 19.56 21.25 29.49
CA LYS A 177 18.60 22.34 29.26
C LYS A 177 17.31 21.77 28.63
N GLN A 178 16.20 21.92 29.36
CA GLN A 178 14.80 21.88 28.92
C GLN A 178 14.33 20.63 28.13
N PHE A 179 13.65 19.75 28.83
CA PHE A 179 12.91 18.59 28.32
C PHE A 179 11.87 18.99 27.26
N ILE A 180 12.16 18.75 25.99
CA ILE A 180 11.13 18.42 25.00
C ILE A 180 11.21 16.91 24.85
N LYS A 181 10.29 16.21 25.51
CA LYS A 181 10.20 14.75 25.50
C LYS A 181 9.93 14.32 24.06
N SER A 182 10.86 13.53 23.57
CA SER A 182 11.19 13.32 22.18
C SER A 182 10.47 12.06 21.70
N HIS A 183 9.47 12.19 20.82
CA HIS A 183 8.89 11.02 20.14
C HIS A 183 9.90 10.46 19.11
N MET A 184 10.74 9.50 19.51
CA MET A 184 11.94 9.05 18.77
C MET A 184 11.75 7.76 17.98
N LEU A 185 10.64 7.04 18.23
CA LEU A 185 10.46 5.71 17.69
C LEU A 185 9.45 5.69 16.55
N VAL A 186 9.70 4.80 15.60
CA VAL A 186 8.74 4.45 14.55
C VAL A 186 8.11 3.11 14.90
N TYR A 187 6.78 3.02 14.95
CA TYR A 187 6.10 1.73 14.94
C TYR A 187 5.86 1.30 13.49
N VAL A 188 6.31 0.10 13.14
CA VAL A 188 6.18 -0.43 11.78
C VAL A 188 5.11 -1.50 11.70
N ILE A 189 4.15 -1.29 10.81
CA ILE A 189 3.21 -2.30 10.33
C ILE A 189 3.65 -2.65 8.91
N GLY A 190 4.48 -3.69 8.77
CA GLY A 190 5.19 -3.94 7.52
C GLY A 190 6.28 -4.99 7.66
N GLU A 191 6.93 -5.26 6.54
CA GLU A 191 7.99 -6.26 6.41
C GLU A 191 9.40 -5.70 6.70
N ASP A 192 10.38 -6.61 6.72
CA ASP A 192 11.80 -6.37 7.02
C ASP A 192 12.47 -5.28 6.16
N GLY A 193 12.00 -5.08 4.92
CA GLY A 193 12.53 -4.04 4.04
C GLY A 193 12.44 -2.62 4.62
N ILE A 194 11.33 -2.30 5.29
CA ILE A 194 11.16 -1.00 5.97
C ILE A 194 12.12 -0.89 7.14
N LEU A 195 12.23 -1.95 7.95
CA LEU A 195 13.09 -1.98 9.15
C LEU A 195 14.55 -1.68 8.80
N LYS A 196 15.06 -2.33 7.75
CA LYS A 196 16.45 -2.16 7.27
C LYS A 196 16.72 -0.75 6.76
N GLU A 197 15.78 -0.13 6.05
CA GLU A 197 15.96 1.25 5.58
C GLU A 197 15.89 2.27 6.73
N LEU A 198 15.07 2.01 7.76
CA LEU A 198 15.06 2.81 8.99
C LEU A 198 16.39 2.68 9.75
N GLU A 199 16.92 1.46 9.88
CA GLU A 199 18.23 1.21 10.50
C GLU A 199 19.36 1.95 9.77
N LEU A 200 19.41 1.85 8.43
CA LEU A 200 20.37 2.57 7.60
C LEU A 200 20.22 4.10 7.72
N ALA A 201 19.01 4.60 7.96
CA ALA A 201 18.76 6.00 8.22
C ALA A 201 19.11 6.43 9.66
N GLY A 202 19.46 5.50 10.55
CA GLY A 202 19.70 5.75 11.97
C GLY A 202 18.43 6.11 12.74
N ILE A 203 17.29 5.55 12.33
CA ILE A 203 15.97 5.76 12.95
C ILE A 203 15.61 4.49 13.71
N GLN A 204 15.31 4.64 15.00
CA GLN A 204 14.89 3.54 15.84
C GLN A 204 13.43 3.15 15.58
N TYR A 205 13.11 1.87 15.73
CA TYR A 205 11.79 1.34 15.43
C TYR A 205 11.37 0.20 16.37
N LEU A 206 10.07 -0.05 16.39
CA LEU A 206 9.40 -1.22 16.99
C LEU A 206 8.45 -1.85 15.95
N GLY A 207 7.96 -3.05 16.23
CA GLY A 207 6.97 -3.74 15.39
C GLY A 207 7.59 -4.59 14.28
N GLY A 208 6.97 -4.56 13.10
CA GLY A 208 7.37 -5.37 11.95
C GLY A 208 7.03 -6.86 12.09
N PRO A 209 7.78 -7.78 11.45
CA PRO A 209 7.51 -9.21 11.51
C PRO A 209 7.55 -9.81 12.92
N ALA A 210 8.32 -9.23 13.85
CA ALA A 210 8.43 -9.70 15.24
C ALA A 210 7.10 -9.65 16.01
N ASP A 211 6.18 -8.77 15.59
CA ASP A 211 4.84 -8.65 16.16
C ASP A 211 3.81 -9.55 15.47
N GLY A 212 4.24 -10.42 14.53
CA GLY A 212 3.37 -11.21 13.67
C GLY A 212 2.44 -12.18 14.37
N ASP A 213 2.89 -12.78 15.47
CA ASP A 213 2.12 -13.76 16.24
C ASP A 213 1.43 -13.16 17.48
N LYS A 214 1.60 -11.86 17.71
CA LYS A 214 0.97 -11.18 18.85
C LYS A 214 -0.54 -11.13 18.69
N LYS A 215 -1.24 -11.35 19.80
CA LYS A 215 -2.70 -11.32 19.89
C LYS A 215 -3.14 -10.28 20.90
N ILE A 216 -4.31 -9.71 20.67
CA ILE A 216 -4.97 -8.86 21.65
C ILE A 216 -5.75 -9.71 22.66
N GLU A 217 -5.89 -9.20 23.88
CA GLU A 217 -6.77 -9.77 24.89
C GLU A 217 -8.06 -8.96 24.96
N LEU A 218 -9.21 -9.63 24.79
CA LEU A 218 -10.53 -9.01 24.83
C LEU A 218 -11.26 -9.46 26.09
N LYS A 219 -10.99 -8.79 27.20
CA LYS A 219 -11.70 -8.99 28.48
C LYS A 219 -12.08 -7.64 29.10
N PRO A 220 -13.18 -7.58 29.88
CA PRO A 220 -13.57 -6.35 30.57
C PRO A 220 -12.42 -5.76 31.38
N GLY A 221 -12.19 -4.45 31.24
CA GLY A 221 -11.14 -3.72 31.97
C GLY A 221 -9.72 -3.92 31.44
N PHE A 222 -9.50 -4.75 30.40
CA PHE A 222 -8.19 -4.85 29.79
C PHE A 222 -7.89 -3.62 28.92
N LEU A 223 -6.74 -3.01 29.18
CA LEU A 223 -6.19 -1.91 28.41
C LEU A 223 -4.91 -2.38 27.72
N MET A 224 -4.84 -2.20 26.41
CA MET A 224 -3.59 -2.41 25.67
C MET A 224 -2.69 -1.19 25.84
N GLU A 225 -1.53 -1.38 26.46
CA GLU A 225 -0.52 -0.34 26.56
C GLU A 225 0.26 -0.20 25.24
N HIS A 226 0.68 1.02 24.96
CA HIS A 226 1.57 1.34 23.84
C HIS A 226 2.63 2.34 24.28
N ASP A 227 3.74 2.35 23.54
CA ASP A 227 4.88 3.19 23.84
C ASP A 227 4.57 4.67 23.47
N LYS A 228 4.73 5.55 24.45
CA LYS A 228 4.43 6.99 24.33
C LYS A 228 5.54 7.77 23.60
N ASP A 229 6.68 7.13 23.34
CA ASP A 229 7.79 7.69 22.57
C ASP A 229 7.69 7.37 21.08
N ILE A 230 6.64 6.66 20.64
CA ILE A 230 6.33 6.47 19.20
C ILE A 230 5.84 7.78 18.60
N GLY A 231 6.61 8.32 17.64
CA GLY A 231 6.32 9.56 16.92
C GLY A 231 5.86 9.38 15.49
N ALA A 232 5.94 8.16 14.96
CA ALA A 232 5.38 7.84 13.67
C ALA A 232 4.95 6.37 13.62
N VAL A 233 3.87 6.12 12.89
CA VAL A 233 3.45 4.79 12.46
C VAL A 233 3.67 4.71 10.95
N VAL A 234 4.58 3.82 10.53
CA VAL A 234 4.83 3.53 9.11
C VAL A 234 4.11 2.25 8.74
N VAL A 235 3.25 2.31 7.73
CA VAL A 235 2.48 1.18 7.24
C VAL A 235 2.84 0.86 5.80
N GLY A 236 3.18 -0.39 5.55
CA GLY A 236 3.34 -0.95 4.21
C GLY A 236 2.73 -2.33 4.12
N PHE A 237 3.07 -3.06 3.06
CA PHE A 237 2.66 -4.45 2.92
C PHE A 237 3.26 -5.31 4.05
N ASP A 238 2.41 -6.12 4.69
CA ASP A 238 2.74 -6.95 5.85
C ASP A 238 2.04 -8.31 5.73
N ARG A 239 2.80 -9.40 5.51
CA ARG A 239 2.20 -10.76 5.50
C ARG A 239 1.87 -11.28 6.89
N TYR A 240 2.38 -10.62 7.92
CA TYR A 240 2.15 -10.92 9.33
C TYR A 240 1.19 -9.88 9.94
N PHE A 241 0.32 -9.30 9.12
CA PHE A 241 -0.67 -8.34 9.55
C PHE A 241 -1.67 -8.99 10.51
N ASN A 242 -1.90 -8.36 11.66
CA ASN A 242 -2.83 -8.86 12.67
C ASN A 242 -3.49 -7.71 13.42
N TYR A 243 -4.52 -8.03 14.22
CA TYR A 243 -5.27 -7.02 14.95
C TYR A 243 -4.44 -6.32 16.04
N TYR A 244 -3.44 -7.00 16.63
CA TYR A 244 -2.54 -6.38 17.61
C TYR A 244 -1.81 -5.17 17.01
N LYS A 245 -1.23 -5.33 15.81
CA LYS A 245 -0.53 -4.25 15.11
C LYS A 245 -1.45 -3.09 14.78
N ILE A 246 -2.67 -3.37 14.33
CA ILE A 246 -3.68 -2.33 14.05
C ILE A 246 -4.01 -1.54 15.31
N GLN A 247 -4.30 -2.24 16.41
CA GLN A 247 -4.65 -1.60 17.68
C GLN A 247 -3.47 -0.79 18.22
N TYR A 248 -2.27 -1.36 18.23
CA TYR A 248 -1.05 -0.67 18.68
C TYR A 248 -0.81 0.62 17.88
N GLY A 249 -0.80 0.52 16.55
CA GLY A 249 -0.59 1.69 15.68
C GLY A 249 -1.70 2.73 15.84
N THR A 250 -2.95 2.30 15.99
CA THR A 250 -4.09 3.20 16.23
C THR A 250 -3.94 3.95 17.55
N LEU A 251 -3.53 3.28 18.62
CA LEU A 251 -3.30 3.90 19.92
C LEU A 251 -2.15 4.92 19.84
N CYS A 252 -1.05 4.59 19.15
CA CYS A 252 0.05 5.53 18.91
C CYS A 252 -0.45 6.81 18.22
N ILE A 253 -1.17 6.68 17.10
CA ILE A 253 -1.65 7.83 16.32
C ILE A 253 -2.65 8.68 17.12
N ARG A 254 -3.52 8.05 17.90
CA ARG A 254 -4.61 8.74 18.60
C ARG A 254 -4.18 9.37 19.92
N GLU A 255 -3.25 8.74 20.63
CA GLU A 255 -2.90 9.13 22.00
C GLU A 255 -1.52 9.78 22.12
N ASN A 256 -0.61 9.59 21.18
CA ASN A 256 0.70 10.27 21.19
C ASN A 256 0.58 11.58 20.38
N PRO A 257 0.71 12.76 21.01
CA PRO A 257 0.53 14.04 20.32
C PRO A 257 1.50 14.22 19.14
N GLY A 258 0.96 14.52 17.95
CA GLY A 258 1.78 14.74 16.76
C GLY A 258 2.36 13.47 16.14
N CYS A 259 1.94 12.27 16.59
CA CYS A 259 2.33 11.03 15.95
C CYS A 259 1.91 11.01 14.47
N LEU A 260 2.88 10.80 13.59
CA LEU A 260 2.66 10.77 12.15
C LEU A 260 2.05 9.43 11.71
N PHE A 261 1.26 9.48 10.65
CA PHE A 261 0.84 8.29 9.91
C PHE A 261 1.43 8.35 8.51
N ILE A 262 2.24 7.35 8.15
CA ILE A 262 2.96 7.28 6.89
C ILE A 262 2.60 5.95 6.23
N ALA A 263 2.05 5.99 5.02
CA ALA A 263 1.83 4.80 4.21
C ALA A 263 2.90 4.73 3.11
N THR A 264 3.52 3.57 2.90
CA THR A 264 4.54 3.39 1.85
C THR A 264 3.93 3.45 0.45
N ASN A 265 2.70 2.97 0.28
CA ASN A 265 1.90 3.10 -0.94
C ASN A 265 0.39 3.00 -0.61
N ARG A 266 -0.47 3.03 -1.64
CA ARG A 266 -1.94 2.91 -1.49
C ARG A 266 -2.55 1.87 -2.44
N ASP A 267 -1.72 0.97 -2.92
CA ASP A 267 -2.10 0.00 -3.93
C ASP A 267 -3.02 -1.05 -3.29
N ALA A 268 -4.02 -1.47 -4.06
CA ALA A 268 -4.99 -2.47 -3.58
C ALA A 268 -4.53 -3.90 -3.89
N VAL A 269 -3.67 -4.05 -4.89
CA VAL A 269 -3.17 -5.33 -5.38
C VAL A 269 -1.71 -5.21 -5.80
N THR A 270 -1.00 -6.34 -5.80
CA THR A 270 0.42 -6.47 -6.16
C THR A 270 0.69 -7.80 -6.87
N HIS A 271 1.85 -7.94 -7.53
CA HIS A 271 2.26 -9.14 -8.27
C HIS A 271 3.39 -9.91 -7.55
N LEU A 272 3.07 -10.56 -6.43
CA LEU A 272 4.04 -11.33 -5.66
C LEU A 272 4.48 -12.63 -6.32
N THR A 273 3.62 -13.20 -7.16
CA THR A 273 3.91 -14.39 -7.98
C THR A 273 3.56 -14.10 -9.43
N ASP A 274 4.04 -14.95 -10.34
CA ASP A 274 3.73 -14.87 -11.76
C ASP A 274 2.29 -15.33 -12.09
N ALA A 275 1.69 -16.13 -11.21
CA ALA A 275 0.39 -16.76 -11.45
C ALA A 275 -0.83 -15.86 -11.21
N GLN A 276 -0.77 -14.89 -10.30
CA GLN A 276 -1.95 -14.08 -9.94
C GLN A 276 -1.61 -12.73 -9.30
N GLU A 277 -2.61 -11.85 -9.25
CA GLU A 277 -2.61 -10.68 -8.38
C GLU A 277 -2.92 -11.08 -6.94
N TRP A 278 -2.23 -10.43 -6.00
CA TRP A 278 -2.41 -10.60 -4.57
C TRP A 278 -2.92 -9.31 -3.96
N ALA A 279 -3.73 -9.41 -2.90
CA ALA A 279 -4.16 -8.23 -2.16
C ALA A 279 -2.94 -7.51 -1.55
N GLU A 280 -2.86 -6.20 -1.73
CA GLU A 280 -1.90 -5.32 -1.04
C GLU A 280 -2.61 -4.57 0.09
N ALA A 281 -1.87 -4.15 1.12
CA ALA A 281 -2.43 -3.66 2.36
C ALA A 281 -3.32 -2.42 2.16
N GLN A 282 -4.64 -2.62 2.18
CA GLN A 282 -5.62 -1.55 2.00
C GLN A 282 -6.04 -0.93 3.35
N LEU A 283 -5.28 0.04 3.86
CA LEU A 283 -5.83 1.00 4.83
C LEU A 283 -6.52 2.14 4.06
N SER A 284 -7.76 1.90 3.64
CA SER A 284 -8.44 2.75 2.65
C SER A 284 -8.81 4.16 3.16
N LYS A 285 -8.34 5.18 2.42
CA LYS A 285 -8.97 6.44 1.97
C LYS A 285 -9.64 7.42 2.95
N ASN A 286 -9.99 7.05 4.18
CA ASN A 286 -10.84 7.88 5.06
C ASN A 286 -10.13 8.51 6.27
N LEU A 287 -8.87 8.17 6.56
CA LEU A 287 -8.13 8.78 7.67
C LEU A 287 -7.84 10.28 7.45
N ASP A 288 -7.72 10.70 6.19
CA ASP A 288 -7.44 12.09 5.82
C ASP A 288 -8.65 13.03 6.05
N ARG A 289 -9.86 12.47 6.20
CA ARG A 289 -11.06 13.23 6.61
C ARG A 289 -11.18 13.40 8.12
N GLN A 290 -10.58 12.51 8.92
CA GLN A 290 -10.64 12.64 10.38
C GLN A 290 -9.54 13.57 10.94
N SER A 291 -8.34 13.60 10.35
CA SER A 291 -7.26 14.50 10.80
C SER A 291 -7.66 15.99 10.72
N LYS A 292 -8.39 16.39 9.68
CA LYS A 292 -8.90 17.77 9.52
C LYS A 292 -10.08 18.12 10.44
N SER A 293 -10.76 17.13 11.01
CA SER A 293 -11.89 17.36 11.93
C SER A 293 -11.42 17.67 13.35
N TYR A 294 -10.34 17.04 13.81
CA TYR A 294 -9.80 17.25 15.15
C TYR A 294 -9.00 18.56 15.28
N ALA A 295 -8.35 19.02 14.20
CA ALA A 295 -7.63 20.30 14.20
C ALA A 295 -8.54 21.56 14.25
N ARG A 296 -9.88 21.40 14.21
CA ARG A 296 -10.84 22.52 14.31
C ARG A 296 -11.59 22.58 15.65
N LYS A 297 -11.20 21.75 16.63
CA LYS A 297 -11.83 21.71 17.96
C LYS A 297 -10.84 21.81 19.13
N ALA A 298 -9.63 22.31 18.88
CA ALA A 298 -8.71 22.75 19.93
C ALA A 298 -8.53 24.27 19.85
#